data_AF-A0A927KR69-F1
#
_entry.id   AF-A0A927KR69-F1
#
_cell.length_a   1.000
_cell.length_b   1.000
_cell.length_c   1.000
_cell.angle_alpha   90.00
_cell.angle_beta   90.00
_cell.angle_gamma   90.00
#
_symmetry.space_group_name_H-M   'P 1'
#
loop_
_entity.id
_entity.type
_entity.pdbx_description
1 polymer ?
#
loop_
_entity_poly.entity_id
_entity_poly.type
_entity_poly.pdbx_seq_one_letter_code
_entity_poly.pdbx_strand_id
1 'polypeptide(L)'
;MSNTPHQLPEEFAEYVSLIRHLRERDGHFHRISAAYEALNQKIHRAETDIEPCDDFHMADMRKRRMILKDEIYGMLTAAEPIPEDFGQ
;
A
#
# COMPACT_ATOMS: atom_id res chain seq x y z
N MET A 1 15.05 11.85 10.77
CA MET A 1 14.90 11.64 9.31
C MET A 1 13.69 10.74 9.12
N SER A 2 12.54 11.32 8.80
CA SER A 2 11.28 10.59 8.68
C SER A 2 11.20 9.92 7.31
N ASN A 3 11.96 8.83 7.13
CA ASN A 3 11.62 7.82 6.13
C ASN A 3 10.26 7.30 6.56
N THR A 4 9.19 7.63 5.84
CA THR A 4 7.93 6.90 5.99
C THR A 4 8.20 5.57 5.29
N PRO A 5 8.65 4.51 5.99
CA PRO A 5 8.97 3.27 5.31
C PRO A 5 7.64 2.68 4.87
N HIS A 6 7.62 1.87 3.80
CA HIS A 6 6.44 1.14 3.33
C HIS A 6 5.52 1.92 2.37
N GLN A 7 6.06 2.73 1.47
CA GLN A 7 5.27 3.08 0.29
C GLN A 7 4.97 1.81 -0.52
N LEU A 8 3.80 1.73 -1.16
CA LEU A 8 3.43 0.60 -2.03
C LEU A 8 4.53 0.15 -3.01
N PRO A 9 5.21 1.06 -3.73
CA PRO A 9 6.31 0.67 -4.63
C PRO A 9 7.53 0.08 -3.91
N GLU A 10 7.73 0.33 -2.61
CA GLU A 10 8.80 -0.30 -1.83
C GLU A 10 8.38 -1.69 -1.31
N GLU A 11 7.12 -1.85 -0.88
CA GLU A 11 6.58 -3.15 -0.44
C GLU A 11 6.41 -4.13 -1.62
N PHE A 12 6.23 -3.62 -2.83
CA PHE A 12 5.93 -4.39 -4.04
C PHE A 12 6.81 -3.91 -5.21
N ALA A 13 8.13 -3.95 -5.02
CA ALA A 13 9.11 -3.46 -5.99
C ALA A 13 8.99 -4.12 -7.38
N GLU A 14 8.67 -5.42 -7.42
CA GLU A 14 8.44 -6.19 -8.65
C GLU A 14 7.17 -5.74 -9.40
N TYR A 15 6.20 -5.16 -8.71
CA TYR A 15 4.93 -4.73 -9.28
C TYR A 15 4.85 -3.22 -9.53
N VAL A 16 5.92 -2.44 -9.37
CA VAL A 16 5.88 -0.97 -9.48
C VAL A 16 5.26 -0.48 -10.79
N SER A 17 5.65 -1.11 -11.90
CA SER A 17 5.11 -0.81 -13.23
C SER A 17 3.61 -1.10 -13.32
N LEU A 18 3.18 -2.24 -12.75
CA LEU A 18 1.78 -2.66 -12.74
C LEU A 18 0.93 -1.78 -11.80
N ILE A 19 1.45 -1.43 -10.63
CA ILE A 19 0.81 -0.50 -9.67
C ILE A 19 0.53 0.83 -10.34
N ARG A 20 1.49 1.37 -11.09
CA ARG A 20 1.32 2.62 -11.83
C ARG A 20 0.23 2.47 -12.90
N HIS A 21 0.29 1.40 -13.68
CA HIS A 21 -0.70 1.11 -14.72
C HIS A 21 -2.12 1.00 -14.15
N LEU A 22 -2.30 0.20 -13.09
CA LEU A 22 -3.59 -0.01 -12.43
C LEU A 22 -4.08 1.27 -11.73
N ARG A 23 -3.21 2.11 -11.15
CA ARG A 23 -3.64 3.40 -10.58
C ARG A 23 -4.25 4.35 -11.61
N GLU A 24 -3.82 4.26 -12.87
CA GLU A 24 -4.30 5.11 -13.97
C GLU A 24 -5.51 4.50 -14.69
N ARG A 25 -5.56 3.17 -14.77
CA ARG A 25 -6.57 2.42 -15.55
C ARG A 25 -7.72 1.90 -14.71
N ASP A 26 -7.46 1.54 -13.46
CA ASP A 26 -8.41 0.91 -12.55
C ASP A 26 -8.76 1.86 -11.40
N GLY A 27 -10.00 2.37 -11.45
CA GLY A 27 -10.50 3.31 -10.44
C GLY A 27 -10.66 2.68 -9.05
N HIS A 28 -10.81 1.37 -8.95
CA HIS A 28 -10.85 0.68 -7.66
C HIS A 28 -9.45 0.59 -7.07
N PHE A 29 -8.47 0.14 -7.85
CA PHE A 29 -7.06 0.09 -7.46
C PHE A 29 -6.54 1.46 -7.00
N HIS A 30 -6.92 2.53 -7.71
CA HIS A 30 -6.62 3.90 -7.31
C HIS A 30 -7.15 4.24 -5.90
N ARG A 31 -8.39 3.85 -5.59
CA ARG A 31 -9.00 4.16 -4.29
C ARG A 31 -8.35 3.38 -3.16
N ILE A 32 -8.08 2.09 -3.35
CA ILE A 32 -7.48 1.24 -2.31
C ILE A 32 -6.01 1.61 -2.06
N SER A 33 -5.26 1.94 -3.12
CA SER A 33 -3.87 2.40 -2.98
C SER A 33 -3.79 3.76 -2.29
N ALA A 34 -4.66 4.71 -2.65
CA ALA A 34 -4.74 5.99 -1.97
C ALA A 34 -5.16 5.84 -0.48
N ALA A 35 -6.11 4.94 -0.19
CA ALA A 35 -6.51 4.63 1.18
C ALA A 35 -5.35 4.02 1.99
N TYR A 36 -4.57 3.12 1.38
CA TYR A 36 -3.38 2.54 2.00
C TYR A 36 -2.33 3.61 2.32
N GLU A 37 -1.99 4.47 1.35
CA GLU A 37 -1.04 5.57 1.55
C GLU A 37 -1.49 6.52 2.67
N ALA A 38 -2.76 6.94 2.65
CA ALA A 38 -3.31 7.82 3.68
C ALA A 38 -3.27 7.18 5.08
N LEU A 39 -3.58 5.89 5.17
CA LEU A 39 -3.54 5.16 6.43
C LEU A 39 -2.11 5.02 6.96
N ASN A 40 -1.15 4.74 6.09
CA ASN A 40 0.26 4.66 6.45
C ASN A 40 0.78 6.00 6.99
N GLN A 41 0.42 7.11 6.34
CA GLN A 41 0.76 8.45 6.82
C GLN A 41 0.16 8.73 8.20
N LYS A 42 -1.10 8.33 8.44
CA LYS A 42 -1.73 8.49 9.75
C LYS A 42 -1.05 7.64 10.83
N ILE A 43 -0.71 6.38 10.53
CA ILE A 43 0.04 5.51 11.47
C ILE A 43 1.38 6.17 11.80
N HIS A 44 2.11 6.66 10.79
CA HIS A 44 3.39 7.33 11.00
C HIS A 44 3.26 8.60 11.86
N ARG A 45 2.21 9.41 11.65
CA ARG A 45 1.93 10.59 12.48
C ARG A 45 1.59 10.25 13.93
N ALA A 46 0.85 9.16 14.13
CA ALA A 46 0.53 8.66 15.46
C ALA A 46 1.77 8.09 16.16
N GLU A 47 2.66 7.40 15.43
CA GLU A 47 3.93 6.86 15.97
C GLU A 47 4.98 7.94 16.23
N THR A 48 4.90 9.08 15.54
CA THR A 48 5.80 10.23 15.74
C THR A 48 5.31 11.24 16.78
N ASP A 49 4.26 10.88 17.54
CA ASP A 49 3.61 11.72 18.57
C ASP A 49 3.06 13.06 18.03
N ILE A 50 2.89 13.17 16.71
CA ILE A 50 2.32 14.37 16.07
C ILE A 50 0.80 14.39 16.27
N GLU A 51 0.16 13.24 16.13
CA GLU A 51 -1.27 13.03 16.41
C GLU A 51 -1.43 11.70 17.18
N PRO A 52 -1.09 11.66 18.49
CA PRO A 52 -1.20 10.45 19.28
C PRO A 52 -2.64 9.94 19.27
N CYS A 53 -2.80 8.66 18.98
CA CYS A 53 -4.08 8.00 18.84
C CYS A 53 -4.15 6.82 19.82
N ASP A 54 -5.31 6.55 20.41
CA ASP A 54 -5.47 5.44 21.35
C ASP A 54 -5.05 4.11 20.74
N ASP A 55 -4.55 3.18 21.57
CA ASP A 55 -4.11 1.85 21.14
C ASP A 55 -5.16 1.09 20.32
N PHE A 56 -6.45 1.29 20.65
CA PHE A 56 -7.56 0.69 19.90
C PHE A 56 -7.65 1.22 18.46
N HIS A 57 -7.48 2.53 18.26
CA HIS A 57 -7.44 3.12 16.93
C HIS A 57 -6.19 2.69 16.16
N MET A 58 -5.04 2.61 16.82
CA MET A 58 -3.81 2.10 16.21
C MET A 58 -3.95 0.64 15.74
N ALA A 59 -4.59 -0.21 16.55
CA ALA A 59 -4.87 -1.59 16.19
C ALA A 59 -5.83 -1.69 14.99
N ASP A 60 -6.90 -0.88 14.97
CA ASP A 60 -7.83 -0.82 13.84
C ASP A 60 -7.16 -0.34 12.56
N MET A 61 -6.30 0.68 12.65
CA MET A 61 -5.51 1.18 11.53
C MET A 61 -4.54 0.14 10.99
N ARG A 62 -3.82 -0.59 11.86
CA ARG A 62 -2.94 -1.69 11.42
C ARG A 62 -3.73 -2.80 10.74
N LYS A 63 -4.91 -3.15 11.27
CA LYS A 63 -5.81 -4.15 10.65
C LYS A 63 -6.28 -3.71 9.27
N ARG A 64 -6.75 -2.46 9.13
CA ARG A 64 -7.15 -1.90 7.82
C ARG A 64 -5.98 -1.86 6.84
N ARG A 65 -4.77 -1.53 7.31
CA ARG A 65 -3.56 -1.54 6.47
C ARG A 65 -3.29 -2.94 5.91
N MET A 66 -3.43 -3.98 6.74
CA MET A 66 -3.26 -5.37 6.31
C MET A 66 -4.34 -5.85 5.33
N ILE A 67 -5.57 -5.36 5.45
CA ILE A 67 -6.66 -5.68 4.50
C ILE A 67 -6.38 -5.02 3.14
N LEU A 68 -6.00 -3.73 3.14
CA LEU A 68 -5.71 -2.97 1.91
C LEU A 68 -4.49 -3.52 1.17
N LYS A 69 -3.35 -3.64 1.86
CA LYS A 69 -2.66 -4.93 1.99
C LYS A 69 -2.89 -6.01 0.93
N ASP A 70 -3.61 -7.01 1.42
CA ASP A 70 -4.05 -8.22 0.76
C ASP A 70 -4.85 -7.93 -0.52
N GLU A 71 -5.75 -6.94 -0.49
CA GLU A 71 -6.58 -6.56 -1.63
C GLU A 71 -5.74 -6.03 -2.81
N ILE A 72 -4.76 -5.17 -2.52
CA ILE A 72 -3.81 -4.67 -3.52
C ILE A 72 -3.01 -5.83 -4.11
N TYR A 73 -2.48 -6.72 -3.27
CA TYR A 73 -1.73 -7.89 -3.75
C TYR A 73 -2.60 -8.83 -4.59
N GLY A 74 -3.85 -9.05 -4.20
CA GLY A 74 -4.82 -9.82 -4.97
C GLY A 74 -5.06 -9.21 -6.35
N MET A 75 -5.15 -7.89 -6.45
CA MET A 75 -5.30 -7.21 -7.74
C MET A 75 -4.03 -7.28 -8.60
N LEU A 76 -2.85 -7.16 -7.99
CA LEU A 76 -1.57 -7.26 -8.69
C LEU A 76 -1.30 -8.67 -9.23
N THR A 77 -1.74 -9.70 -8.52
CA THR A 77 -1.59 -11.10 -8.95
C THR A 77 -2.69 -11.55 -9.90
N ALA A 78 -3.91 -10.99 -9.79
CA ALA A 78 -5.02 -11.26 -10.69
C ALA A 78 -4.88 -10.56 -12.06
N ALA A 79 -4.30 -9.36 -12.09
CA ALA A 79 -3.82 -8.77 -13.33
C ALA A 79 -2.56 -9.55 -13.71
N GLU A 80 -2.72 -10.65 -14.46
CA GLU A 80 -1.63 -11.57 -14.85
C GLU A 80 -0.30 -10.83 -14.91
N PRO A 81 0.69 -11.20 -14.06
CA PRO A 81 1.97 -10.52 -14.09
C PRO A 81 2.46 -10.64 -15.53
N ILE A 82 2.70 -9.48 -16.17
CA ILE A 82 3.40 -9.44 -17.44
C ILE A 82 4.62 -10.30 -17.19
N PRO A 83 4.77 -11.48 -17.84
CA PRO A 83 5.86 -12.36 -17.51
C PRO A 83 7.11 -11.55 -17.75
N GLU A 84 7.80 -11.19 -16.66
CA GLU A 84 9.16 -10.71 -16.76
C GLU A 84 9.89 -11.86 -17.43
N ASP A 85 10.26 -11.58 -18.67
CA ASP A 85 11.19 -12.32 -19.49
C ASP A 85 12.14 -13.10 -18.59
N PHE A 86 12.12 -14.43 -18.71
CA PHE A 86 13.14 -15.32 -18.17
C PHE A 86 14.49 -14.89 -18.78
N GLY A 87 15.10 -13.87 -18.18
CA GLY A 87 16.26 -13.18 -18.69
C GLY A 87 17.57 -13.75 -18.13
N GLN A 88 17.96 -14.89 -18.72
CA GLN A 88 19.29 -15.53 -18.80
C GLN A 88 19.96 -16.09 -17.54
#